data_AF-A0A961PIY1-F1
#
_entry.id   AF-A0A961PIY1-F1
#
_cell.length_a   1.000
_cell.length_b   1.000
_cell.length_c   1.000
_cell.angle_alpha   90.00
_cell.angle_beta   90.00
_cell.angle_gamma   90.00
#
_symmetry.space_group_name_H-M   'P 1'
#
loop_
_entity.id
_entity.type
_entity.pdbx_description
1 polymer ?
#
loop_
_entity_poly.entity_id
_entity_poly.type
_entity_poly.pdbx_seq_one_letter_code
_entity_poly.pdbx_strand_id
1 'polypeptide(L)'
;MILYFVLIGFVTGAIGAGVVLQSGGGILLALLAYSLAGALGVVLSALVFAFVPNTPRPRRRGGLPVHAHPVHARSAAHSASPSRSRAMRARHLRVEAHAPRR
;
A
#
# COMPACT_ATOMS: atom_id res chain seq x y z
N MET A 1 -5.40 -16.33 -1.19
CA MET A 1 -5.65 -16.05 -2.63
C MET A 1 -6.37 -17.22 -3.28
N ILE A 2 -5.81 -18.44 -3.28
CA ILE A 2 -6.47 -19.60 -3.93
C ILE A 2 -7.84 -19.96 -3.33
N LEU A 3 -7.98 -19.87 -2.00
CA LEU A 3 -9.24 -20.14 -1.30
C LEU A 3 -10.40 -19.24 -1.76
N TYR A 4 -10.11 -18.00 -2.15
CA TYR A 4 -11.13 -17.06 -2.62
C TYR A 4 -11.74 -17.52 -3.94
N PHE A 5 -10.90 -17.96 -4.88
CA PHE A 5 -11.37 -18.51 -6.15
C PHE A 5 -12.18 -19.79 -5.94
N VAL A 6 -11.71 -20.68 -5.06
CA VAL A 6 -12.44 -21.91 -4.71
C VAL A 6 -13.81 -21.59 -4.12
N LEU A 7 -13.90 -20.62 -3.22
CA LEU A 7 -15.17 -20.20 -2.62
C LEU A 7 -16.14 -19.65 -3.67
N ILE A 8 -15.66 -18.79 -4.59
CA ILE A 8 -16.48 -18.27 -5.69
C ILE A 8 -16.98 -19.41 -6.58
N GLY A 9 -16.09 -20.36 -6.92
CA GLY A 9 -16.45 -21.55 -7.68
C GLY A 9 -17.55 -22.36 -7.00
N PHE A 10 -17.39 -22.63 -5.71
CA PHE A 10 -18.37 -23.38 -4.91
C PHE A 10 -19.74 -22.69 -4.92
N VAL A 11 -19.78 -21.38 -4.66
CA VAL A 11 -21.04 -20.61 -4.63
C VAL A 11 -21.69 -20.55 -6.02
N THR A 12 -20.90 -20.28 -7.06
CA THR A 12 -21.40 -20.22 -8.45
C THR A 12 -21.93 -21.59 -8.91
N GLY A 13 -21.22 -22.66 -8.56
CA GLY A 13 -21.66 -24.03 -8.78
C GLY A 13 -22.97 -24.34 -8.07
N ALA A 14 -23.09 -23.98 -6.78
CA ALA A 14 -24.31 -24.21 -6.00
C ALA A 14 -25.53 -23.50 -6.59
N ILE A 15 -25.35 -22.25 -7.05
CA ILE A 15 -26.41 -21.50 -7.75
C ILE A 15 -26.80 -22.22 -9.05
N GLY A 16 -25.82 -22.63 -9.86
CA GLY A 16 -26.08 -23.36 -11.10
C GLY A 16 -26.84 -24.67 -10.89
N ALA A 17 -26.46 -25.44 -9.87
CA ALA A 17 -27.17 -26.66 -9.47
C ALA A 17 -28.60 -26.37 -9.01
N GLY A 18 -28.78 -25.32 -8.20
CA GLY A 18 -30.09 -24.87 -7.72
C GLY A 18 -31.04 -24.52 -8.86
N VAL A 19 -30.55 -23.80 -9.88
CA VAL A 19 -31.33 -23.46 -11.08
C VAL A 19 -31.79 -24.71 -11.83
N VAL A 20 -30.89 -25.69 -12.00
CA VAL A 20 -31.23 -26.96 -12.68
C VAL A 20 -32.29 -27.74 -11.90
N LEU A 21 -32.14 -27.87 -10.59
CA LEU A 21 -33.12 -28.56 -9.75
C LEU A 21 -34.47 -27.85 -9.76
N GLN A 22 -34.48 -26.51 -9.71
CA GLN A 22 -35.71 -25.73 -9.78
C GLN A 22 -36.44 -25.89 -11.13
N SER A 23 -35.69 -26.09 -12.22
CA SER A 23 -36.26 -26.36 -13.55
C SER A 23 -36.81 -27.78 -13.72
N GLY A 24 -36.78 -28.62 -12.68
CA GLY A 24 -37.19 -30.03 -12.73
C GLY A 24 -36.11 -30.95 -13.30
N GLY A 25 -34.88 -30.47 -13.42
CA GLY A 25 -33.74 -31.27 -13.86
C GLY A 25 -33.38 -32.38 -12.88
N GLY A 26 -32.87 -33.50 -13.40
CA GLY A 26 -32.41 -34.62 -12.59
C GLY A 26 -31.12 -34.33 -11.81
N ILE A 27 -30.86 -35.13 -10.77
CA ILE A 27 -29.68 -34.99 -9.90
C ILE A 27 -28.36 -35.04 -10.68
N LEU A 28 -28.27 -35.91 -11.70
CA LEU A 28 -27.08 -36.01 -12.55
C LEU A 28 -26.82 -34.70 -13.32
N LEU A 29 -27.89 -34.07 -13.83
CA LEU A 29 -27.79 -32.79 -14.53
C LEU A 29 -27.43 -31.66 -13.57
N ALA A 30 -27.95 -31.69 -12.33
CA ALA A 30 -27.60 -30.73 -11.30
C ALA A 30 -26.13 -30.83 -10.88
N LEU A 31 -25.59 -32.03 -10.74
CA LEU A 31 -24.17 -32.26 -10.46
C LEU A 31 -23.27 -31.82 -11.62
N LEU A 32 -23.71 -32.07 -12.86
CA LEU A 32 -23.01 -31.58 -14.05
C LEU A 32 -22.96 -30.04 -14.03
N ALA A 33 -24.10 -29.39 -13.83
CA ALA A 33 -24.20 -27.93 -13.76
C ALA A 33 -23.42 -27.34 -12.60
N TYR A 34 -23.42 -28.01 -11.44
CA TYR A 34 -22.61 -27.64 -10.28
C TYR A 34 -21.12 -27.55 -10.65
N SER A 35 -20.58 -28.62 -11.23
CA SER A 35 -19.16 -28.67 -11.63
C SER A 35 -18.85 -27.67 -12.75
N LEU A 36 -19.72 -27.55 -13.76
CA LEU A 36 -19.48 -26.69 -14.91
C LEU A 36 -19.53 -25.20 -14.52
N ALA A 37 -20.59 -24.78 -13.82
CA ALA A 37 -20.76 -23.40 -13.37
C ALA A 37 -19.69 -23.03 -12.33
N GLY A 38 -19.33 -23.96 -11.45
CA GLY A 38 -18.24 -23.73 -10.49
C GLY A 38 -16.89 -23.56 -11.16
N ALA A 39 -16.53 -24.43 -12.10
CA ALA A 39 -15.29 -24.31 -12.87
C ALA A 39 -15.23 -22.99 -13.66
N LEU A 40 -16.32 -22.62 -14.34
CA LEU A 40 -16.41 -21.34 -15.05
C LEU A 40 -16.27 -20.15 -14.09
N GLY A 41 -16.92 -20.19 -12.92
CA GLY A 41 -16.81 -19.15 -11.90
C GLY A 41 -15.37 -18.95 -11.42
N VAL A 42 -14.63 -20.04 -11.19
CA VAL A 42 -13.20 -19.99 -10.85
C VAL A 42 -12.39 -19.37 -11.98
N VAL A 43 -12.56 -19.87 -13.21
CA VAL A 43 -11.77 -19.44 -14.38
C VAL A 43 -12.01 -17.96 -14.68
N LEU A 44 -13.27 -17.52 -14.72
CA LEU A 44 -13.63 -16.12 -14.94
C LEU A 44 -13.05 -15.22 -13.86
N SER A 45 -13.17 -15.61 -12.58
CA SER A 45 -12.61 -14.83 -11.47
C SER A 45 -11.09 -14.73 -11.56
N ALA A 46 -10.41 -15.84 -11.88
CA ALA A 46 -8.97 -15.87 -12.08
C ALA A 46 -8.54 -15.01 -13.27
N LEU A 47 -9.31 -15.04 -14.36
CA LEU A 47 -9.09 -14.22 -15.54
C LEU A 47 -9.21 -12.73 -15.18
N VAL A 48 -10.29 -12.33 -14.51
CA VAL A 48 -10.47 -10.95 -14.06
C VAL A 48 -9.30 -10.52 -13.18
N PHE A 49 -8.91 -11.34 -12.20
CA PHE A 49 -7.80 -11.01 -11.31
C PHE A 49 -6.45 -10.93 -12.05
N ALA A 50 -6.23 -11.76 -13.07
CA ALA A 50 -5.02 -11.76 -13.88
C ALA A 50 -4.94 -10.52 -14.80
N PHE A 51 -6.08 -10.03 -15.28
CA PHE A 51 -6.15 -8.88 -16.18
C PHE A 51 -6.48 -7.56 -15.49
N VAL A 52 -6.77 -7.54 -14.17
CA VAL A 52 -6.88 -6.29 -13.41
C VAL A 52 -5.51 -5.60 -13.49
N PRO A 53 -5.41 -4.41 -14.14
CA PRO A 53 -4.15 -3.70 -14.20
C PRO A 53 -3.72 -3.39 -12.77
N ASN A 54 -2.51 -3.84 -12.41
CA ASN A 54 -1.81 -3.34 -11.23
C ASN A 54 -1.59 -1.85 -11.47
N THR A 55 -2.56 -1.01 -11.10
CA THR A 55 -2.33 0.43 -11.04
C THR A 55 -1.11 0.61 -10.14
N PRO A 56 -0.01 1.20 -10.66
CA PRO A 56 1.18 1.36 -9.86
C PRO A 56 0.76 2.14 -8.63
N ARG A 57 0.83 1.48 -7.45
CA ARG A 57 0.61 2.14 -6.17
C ARG A 57 1.43 3.43 -6.23
N PRO A 58 0.84 4.62 -6.02
CA PRO A 58 1.62 5.84 -5.99
C PRO A 58 2.72 5.63 -4.96
N ARG A 59 3.95 5.51 -5.47
CA ARG A 59 5.15 5.41 -4.65
C ARG A 59 5.10 6.65 -3.77
N ARG A 60 4.83 6.49 -2.47
CA ARG A 60 4.92 7.58 -1.48
C ARG A 60 6.39 8.02 -1.47
N ARG A 61 6.74 8.90 -2.41
CA ARG A 61 8.02 9.58 -2.50
C ARG A 61 7.73 11.02 -2.12
N GLY A 62 7.94 11.33 -0.84
CA GLY A 62 7.73 12.67 -0.30
C GLY A 62 7.53 12.60 1.21
N GLY A 63 8.58 12.89 1.95
CA GLY A 63 8.65 12.73 3.39
C GLY A 63 7.84 13.75 4.17
N LEU A 64 7.64 13.45 5.46
CA LEU A 64 7.63 14.41 6.55
C LEU A 64 7.84 13.63 7.86
N PRO A 65 8.89 13.90 8.65
CA PRO A 65 8.99 13.37 10.00
C PRO A 65 7.96 14.08 10.88
N VAL A 66 6.92 13.36 11.31
CA VAL A 66 5.96 13.82 12.32
C VAL A 66 6.43 13.30 13.67
N HIS A 67 7.21 14.12 14.37
CA HIS A 67 7.28 14.15 15.83
C HIS A 67 7.69 15.54 16.30
N ALA A 68 6.70 16.38 16.62
CA ALA A 68 6.65 17.17 17.86
C ALA A 68 5.39 18.06 17.84
N HIS A 69 4.52 17.82 18.81
CA HIS A 69 3.31 18.59 19.11
C HIS A 69 3.57 20.08 19.35
N PRO A 70 2.64 20.98 18.99
CA PRO A 70 2.56 22.30 19.60
C PRO A 70 1.45 22.29 20.65
N VAL A 71 1.81 22.07 21.91
CA VAL A 71 0.96 22.51 23.03
C VAL A 71 1.89 23.06 24.09
N HIS A 72 1.94 24.38 24.22
CA HIS A 72 1.96 25.10 25.49
C HIS A 72 1.86 26.60 25.19
N ALA A 73 0.61 27.08 25.16
CA ALA A 73 0.33 28.47 25.45
C ALA A 73 0.41 28.66 26.96
N ARG A 74 1.45 29.34 27.47
CA ARG A 74 1.28 30.28 28.59
C ARG A 74 2.51 31.15 28.86
N SER A 75 2.20 32.44 29.00
CA SER A 75 2.89 33.43 29.82
C SER A 75 4.15 34.08 29.24
N ALA A 76 3.90 35.22 28.59
CA ALA A 76 4.54 36.51 28.83
C ALA A 76 5.83 36.49 29.68
N ALA A 77 6.94 36.90 29.07
CA ALA A 77 7.79 37.98 29.57
C ALA A 77 9.06 38.11 28.70
N HIS A 78 9.37 39.35 28.36
CA HIS A 78 10.72 39.86 28.10
C HIS A 78 11.34 39.61 26.70
N SER A 79 11.11 40.60 25.83
CA SER A 79 12.17 41.41 25.21
C SER A 79 13.55 40.76 25.00
N ALA A 80 13.92 40.49 23.74
CA ALA A 80 15.08 41.09 23.06
C ALA A 80 15.42 40.33 21.76
N SER A 81 15.43 41.07 20.65
CA SER A 81 16.10 40.74 19.39
C SER A 81 17.62 41.05 19.53
N PRO A 82 18.47 40.86 18.51
CA PRO A 82 19.11 39.62 18.04
C PRO A 82 20.67 39.76 18.03
N SER A 83 21.41 38.76 17.54
CA SER A 83 22.64 38.90 16.70
C SER A 83 23.80 37.92 17.01
N ARG A 84 24.57 37.65 15.95
CA ARG A 84 25.95 37.11 15.91
C ARG A 84 26.17 35.62 16.24
N SER A 85 26.16 34.82 15.17
CA SER A 85 27.17 33.75 15.00
C SER A 85 27.37 33.30 13.55
N ARG A 86 27.14 34.19 12.57
CA ARG A 86 27.45 33.95 11.15
C ARG A 86 28.80 34.57 10.79
N ALA A 87 29.87 34.16 11.47
CA ALA A 87 31.24 34.61 11.16
C ALA A 87 32.30 33.68 11.77
N MET A 88 32.28 32.38 11.48
CA MET A 88 33.41 31.51 11.86
C MET A 88 33.61 30.31 10.92
N ARG A 89 33.43 30.52 9.60
CA ARG A 89 33.67 29.47 8.59
C ARG A 89 34.55 29.89 7.41
N ALA A 90 35.33 30.96 7.58
CA ALA A 90 36.19 31.52 6.52
C ALA A 90 37.62 31.86 6.99
N ARG A 91 38.15 31.18 8.02
CA ARG A 91 39.49 31.48 8.58
C ARG A 91 40.45 30.30 8.72
N HIS A 92 40.18 29.14 8.13
CA HIS A 92 41.11 28.00 8.19
C HIS A 92 41.66 27.51 6.84
N LEU A 93 41.41 28.25 5.74
CA LEU A 93 42.02 28.00 4.42
C LEU A 93 43.18 28.94 4.10
N ARG A 94 43.90 29.45 5.12
CA ARG A 94 45.01 30.37 4.88
C ARG A 94 46.09 30.32 5.96
N VAL A 95 46.72 29.16 6.15
CA VAL A 95 48.10 29.07 6.65
C VAL A 95 48.75 27.86 5.96
N GLU A 96 49.11 28.07 4.70
CA GLU A 96 50.33 27.49 4.17
C GLU A 96 51.53 27.93 5.02
N ALA A 97 52.58 27.10 4.98
CA ALA A 97 53.98 27.51 5.09
C ALA A 97 54.46 28.01 6.46
N HIS A 98 55.11 27.12 7.22
CA HIS A 98 56.52 27.25 7.63
C HIS A 98 56.83 26.29 8.79
N ALA A 99 57.49 25.16 8.48
CA ALA A 99 58.60 24.69 9.30
C ALA A 99 59.76 25.70 9.13
N PRO A 100 60.62 26.01 10.13
CA PRO A 100 61.69 25.08 10.51
C PRO A 100 62.28 25.21 11.95
N ARG A 101 63.12 24.22 12.28
CA ARG A 101 64.37 24.24 13.09
C ARG A 101 64.42 25.05 14.40
N ARG A 102 64.64 24.33 15.51
CA ARG A 102 65.98 24.20 16.13
C ARG A 102 66.02 23.00 17.07
#